data_AF-A0A422HKY1-F1
#
_entry.id   AF-A0A422HKY1-F1
#
_cell.length_a   1.000
_cell.length_b   1.000
_cell.length_c   1.000
_cell.angle_alpha   90.00
_cell.angle_beta   90.00
_cell.angle_gamma   90.00
#
_symmetry.space_group_name_H-M   'P 1'
#
loop_
_entity.id
_entity.type
_entity.pdbx_description
1 polymer ?
#
loop_
_entity_poly.entity_id
_entity_poly.type
_entity_poly.pdbx_seq_one_letter_code
_entity_poly.pdbx_strand_id
1 'polypeptide(L)'
;MARTYEVGNDYFREKVIAAIFAGYRTIEKPVSVTVHPELMERIRKDFKNKVVAPKKLGDTELFFGLPVIEDPTKARDHIAVN
;
A
#
# COMPACT_ATOMS: atom_id res chain seq x y z
N MET A 1 -4.25 14.13 7.63
CA MET A 1 -5.51 13.73 6.96
C MET A 1 -5.16 12.71 5.89
N ALA A 2 -5.46 11.42 6.09
CA ALA A 2 -5.17 10.37 5.12
C ALA A 2 -6.07 10.54 3.88
N ARG A 3 -5.48 10.57 2.68
CA ARG A 3 -6.21 10.65 1.40
C ARG A 3 -6.34 9.24 0.82
N THR A 4 -7.57 8.81 0.55
CA THR A 4 -7.92 7.53 -0.08
C THR A 4 -7.92 7.63 -1.60
N TYR A 5 -7.36 6.62 -2.27
CA TYR A 5 -7.32 6.50 -3.74
C TYR A 5 -8.02 5.22 -4.20
N GLU A 6 -9.02 5.34 -5.07
CA GLU A 6 -9.73 4.20 -5.68
C GLU A 6 -8.85 3.47 -6.72
N VAL A 7 -8.56 2.19 -6.48
CA VAL A 7 -7.74 1.37 -7.39
C VAL A 7 -8.64 0.56 -8.34
N GLY A 8 -9.08 1.17 -9.45
CA GLY A 8 -9.78 0.46 -10.54
C GLY A 8 -8.89 -0.58 -11.26
N ASN A 9 -9.50 -1.51 -12.02
CA ASN A 9 -8.82 -2.71 -12.59
C ASN A 9 -7.73 -2.44 -13.64
N ASP A 10 -7.84 -1.37 -14.42
CA ASP A 10 -6.79 -0.99 -15.38
C ASP A 10 -5.61 -0.32 -14.66
N TYR A 11 -4.39 -0.68 -15.04
CA TYR A 11 -3.13 -0.12 -14.48
C TYR A 11 -3.04 -0.23 -12.95
N PHE A 12 -3.45 -1.39 -12.41
CA PHE A 12 -3.51 -1.64 -10.96
C PHE A 12 -2.18 -1.32 -10.25
N ARG A 13 -1.06 -1.81 -10.79
CA ARG A 13 0.26 -1.64 -10.16
C ARG A 13 0.69 -0.18 -10.19
N GLU A 14 0.49 0.48 -11.32
CA GLU A 14 0.81 1.88 -11.53
C GLU A 14 0.02 2.76 -10.56
N LYS A 15 -1.27 2.47 -10.35
CA LYS A 15 -2.11 3.17 -9.37
C LYS A 15 -1.66 2.95 -7.93
N VAL A 16 -1.28 1.73 -7.56
CA VAL A 16 -0.72 1.45 -6.22
C VAL A 16 0.58 2.25 -6.01
N ILE A 17 1.50 2.22 -6.98
CA ILE A 17 2.75 2.99 -6.91
C ILE A 17 2.47 4.49 -6.81
N ALA A 18 1.54 5.00 -7.63
CA ALA A 18 1.15 6.40 -7.62
C ALA A 18 0.55 6.82 -6.27
N ALA A 19 -0.29 6.00 -5.65
CA ALA A 19 -0.87 6.27 -4.34
C ALA A 19 0.21 6.37 -3.25
N ILE A 20 1.19 5.46 -3.26
CA ILE A 20 2.32 5.49 -2.32
C ILE A 20 3.16 6.77 -2.51
N PHE A 21 3.56 7.08 -3.76
CA PHE A 21 4.36 8.27 -4.03
C PHE A 21 3.60 9.57 -3.77
N ALA A 22 2.30 9.62 -4.03
CA ALA A 22 1.46 10.74 -3.64
C ALA A 22 1.43 10.91 -2.12
N GLY A 23 1.37 9.81 -1.37
CA GLY A 23 1.53 9.80 0.08
C GLY A 23 2.86 10.40 0.55
N TYR A 24 3.98 9.92 0.01
CA TYR A 24 5.33 10.44 0.35
C TYR A 24 5.53 11.91 -0.01
N ARG A 25 4.88 12.38 -1.08
CA ARG A 25 4.92 13.78 -1.45
C ARG A 25 4.11 14.67 -0.50
N THR A 26 3.08 14.12 0.13
CA THR A 26 2.10 14.89 0.93
C THR A 26 2.40 14.83 2.42
N ILE A 27 3.07 13.77 2.90
CA ILE A 27 3.35 13.52 4.31
C ILE A 27 4.84 13.74 4.56
N GLU A 28 5.16 14.68 5.44
CA GLU A 28 6.53 15.10 5.72
C GLU A 28 7.40 13.96 6.30
N LYS A 29 6.80 13.08 7.11
CA LYS A 29 7.47 11.96 7.78
C LYS A 29 6.58 10.72 7.76
N PRO A 30 6.54 9.97 6.66
CA PRO A 30 5.67 8.82 6.55
C PRO A 30 6.21 7.68 7.42
N VAL A 31 5.33 6.99 8.14
CA VAL A 31 5.65 5.98 9.16
C VAL A 31 5.06 4.61 8.85
N SER A 32 3.97 4.54 8.08
CA SER A 32 3.33 3.28 7.73
C SER A 32 2.51 3.38 6.45
N VAL A 33 2.20 2.21 5.86
CA VAL A 33 1.20 2.06 4.81
C VAL A 33 0.04 1.28 5.39
N THR A 34 -1.11 1.92 5.55
CA THR A 34 -2.36 1.24 5.88
C THR A 34 -3.06 0.81 4.61
N VAL A 35 -3.54 -0.43 4.57
CA VAL A 35 -4.22 -0.98 3.40
C VAL A 35 -5.31 -1.94 3.82
N HIS A 36 -6.37 -2.08 3.01
CA HIS A 36 -7.37 -3.10 3.25
C HIS A 36 -6.80 -4.52 3.02
N PRO A 37 -7.13 -5.54 3.85
CA PRO A 37 -6.61 -6.90 3.71
C PRO A 37 -6.76 -7.50 2.31
N GLU A 38 -7.95 -7.42 1.71
CA GLU A 38 -8.20 -7.97 0.35
C GLU A 38 -7.35 -7.26 -0.72
N LEU A 39 -7.12 -5.94 -0.57
CA LEU A 39 -6.24 -5.20 -1.48
C LEU A 39 -4.78 -5.62 -1.26
N MET A 40 -4.38 -5.86 -0.01
CA MET A 40 -3.03 -6.33 0.31
C MET A 40 -2.75 -7.70 -0.30
N GLU A 41 -3.70 -8.63 -0.22
CA GLU A 41 -3.60 -9.93 -0.88
C GLU A 41 -3.40 -9.79 -2.39
N ARG A 42 -4.16 -8.90 -3.02
CA ARG A 42 -3.98 -8.59 -4.44
C ARG A 42 -2.60 -8.00 -4.71
N ILE A 43 -2.13 -7.05 -3.90
CA ILE A 43 -0.78 -6.46 -4.01
C ILE A 43 0.28 -7.56 -3.90
N ARG A 44 0.21 -8.46 -2.91
CA ARG A 44 1.15 -9.58 -2.75
C ARG A 44 1.19 -10.47 -3.99
N LYS A 45 0.03 -10.77 -4.58
CA LYS A 45 -0.09 -11.58 -5.80
C LYS A 45 0.49 -10.86 -7.02
N ASP A 46 0.09 -9.62 -7.25
CA ASP A 46 0.48 -8.85 -8.43
C ASP A 46 1.95 -8.46 -8.43
N PHE A 47 2.47 -8.09 -7.27
CA PHE A 47 3.87 -7.69 -7.12
C PHE A 47 4.81 -8.87 -6.86
N LYS A 48 4.32 -10.11 -6.84
CA LYS A 48 5.16 -11.30 -6.65
C LYS A 48 6.35 -11.30 -7.61
N ASN A 49 7.55 -11.55 -7.07
CA ASN A 49 8.83 -11.55 -7.79
C ASN A 49 9.24 -10.19 -8.40
N LYS A 50 8.62 -9.08 -7.98
CA LYS A 50 9.04 -7.72 -8.36
C LYS A 50 9.94 -7.11 -7.30
N VAL A 51 10.79 -6.18 -7.72
CA VAL A 51 11.73 -5.49 -6.82
C VAL A 51 10.99 -4.74 -5.70
N VAL A 52 9.85 -4.13 -6.07
CA VAL A 52 8.98 -3.36 -5.17
C VAL A 52 7.90 -4.21 -4.50
N ALA A 53 8.04 -5.54 -4.48
CA ALA A 53 7.13 -6.41 -3.75
C ALA A 53 7.14 -6.11 -2.25
N PRO A 54 6.02 -6.30 -1.54
CA PRO A 54 6.03 -6.37 -0.09
C PRO A 54 7.02 -7.44 0.38
N LYS A 55 7.83 -7.12 1.39
CA LYS A 55 8.84 -8.03 1.96
C LYS A 55 8.64 -8.17 3.45
N LYS A 56 8.66 -9.42 3.94
CA LYS A 56 8.72 -9.67 5.38
C LYS A 56 10.14 -9.46 5.90
N LEU A 57 10.26 -8.68 6.97
CA LEU A 57 11.48 -8.47 7.74
C LEU A 57 11.15 -8.72 9.22
N GLY A 58 11.54 -9.90 9.72
CA GLY A 58 11.09 -10.37 11.03
C GLY A 58 9.56 -10.53 11.06
N ASP A 59 8.92 -9.94 12.05
CA ASP A 59 7.47 -10.00 12.25
C ASP A 59 6.70 -8.92 11.48
N THR A 60 7.40 -8.03 10.77
CA THR A 60 6.78 -6.90 10.05
C THR A 60 6.87 -7.09 8.54
N GLU A 61 5.77 -6.84 7.83
CA GLU A 61 5.80 -6.71 6.37
C GLU A 61 6.08 -5.25 5.99
N LEU A 62 7.06 -5.04 5.12
CA LEU A 62 7.41 -3.73 4.59
C LEU A 62 6.92 -3.60 3.17
N PHE A 63 6.35 -2.46 2.83
CA PHE A 63 5.98 -2.07 1.48
C PHE A 63 6.49 -0.65 1.20
N PHE A 64 7.25 -0.50 0.12
CA PHE A 64 7.96 0.75 -0.19
C PHE A 64 8.88 1.28 0.94
N GLY A 65 9.36 0.38 1.81
CA GLY A 65 10.24 0.74 2.93
C GLY A 65 9.49 1.13 4.21
N LEU A 66 8.16 1.08 4.22
CA LEU A 66 7.34 1.34 5.40
C LEU A 66 6.60 0.09 5.87
N PRO A 67 6.34 -0.04 7.19
CA PRO A 67 5.53 -1.11 7.73
C PRO A 67 4.09 -1.07 7.20
N VAL A 68 3.56 -2.23 6.86
CA VAL A 68 2.18 -2.42 6.42
C VAL A 68 1.27 -2.65 7.62
N ILE A 69 0.14 -1.96 7.65
CA ILE A 69 -0.95 -2.16 8.60
C ILE A 69 -2.18 -2.56 7.80
N GLU A 70 -2.72 -3.75 8.05
CA GLU A 70 -3.97 -4.18 7.43
C GLU A 70 -5.18 -3.68 8.24
N ASP A 71 -6.04 -2.86 7.63
CA ASP A 71 -7.24 -2.30 8.28
C ASP A 71 -8.53 -2.81 7.61
N PRO A 72 -9.22 -3.80 8.21
CA PRO A 72 -10.46 -4.36 7.65
C PRO A 72 -11.68 -3.44 7.80
N THR A 73 -11.56 -2.33 8.54
CA THR A 73 -12.71 -1.42 8.80
C THR A 73 -12.94 -0.43 7.67
N LYS A 74 -12.02 -0.35 6.70
CA LYS A 74 -12.05 0.59 5.57
C LYS A 74 -12.63 -0.05 4.32
N ALA A 75 -12.88 0.79 3.32
CA ALA A 75 -13.32 0.31 2.00
C ALA A 75 -12.27 -0.64 1.39
N ARG A 76 -12.71 -1.58 0.55
CA ARG A 76 -11.86 -2.65 -0.01
C ARG A 76 -10.68 -2.15 -0.83
N ASP A 77 -10.83 -0.99 -1.42
CA ASP A 77 -9.87 -0.28 -2.28
C ASP A 77 -8.97 0.70 -1.49
N HIS A 78 -9.05 0.67 -0.15
CA HIS A 78 -8.31 1.58 0.70
C HIS A 78 -6.81 1.27 0.74
N ILE A 79 -5.99 2.23 0.30
CA ILE A 79 -4.57 2.34 0.62
C ILE A 79 -4.27 3.77 1.08
N ALA A 80 -3.52 3.90 2.16
CA ALA A 80 -3.12 5.17 2.75
C ALA A 80 -1.67 5.07 3.23
N VAL A 81 -0.90 6.12 2.96
CA VAL A 81 0.36 6.37 3.67
C VAL A 81 0.03 7.26 4.86
N ASN A 82 0.61 6.96 6.01
CA ASN A 82 0.47 7.77 7.24
C ASN A 82 1.78 8.41 7.62
#